data_AF-A0A367YNG8-F1
#
_entry.id   AF-A0A367YNG8-F1
#
_cell.length_a   1.000
_cell.length_b   1.000
_cell.length_c   1.000
_cell.angle_alpha   90.00
_cell.angle_beta   90.00
_cell.angle_gamma   90.00
#
_symmetry.space_group_name_H-M   'P 1'
#
loop_
_entity.id
_entity.type
_entity.pdbx_description
1 polymer ?
#
loop_
_entity_poly.entity_id
_entity_poly.type
_entity_poly.pdbx_seq_one_letter_code
_entity_poly.pdbx_strand_id
1 'polypeptide(L)'
;MSDTSSPEASAAPEQNSNNELTPAKQGRKKTKSSVLSDEQKKAHHIASEQKRRENIRSEFDKIVSLTPNLNELENRSELNILTKSADYIDQLREENAKLVELGRMRGLNIPLEYIYSGPKNDGSDIAK
;
A
#
# COMPACT_ATOMS: atom_id res chain seq x y z
N MET A 1 -17.35 -44.44 25.73
CA MET A 1 -16.01 -44.68 25.19
C MET A 1 -16.19 -45.19 23.78
N SER A 2 -15.86 -44.36 22.79
CA SER A 2 -15.89 -44.71 21.37
C SER A 2 -14.68 -44.02 20.76
N ASP A 3 -13.67 -44.85 20.51
CA ASP A 3 -12.35 -44.48 20.06
C ASP A 3 -12.32 -43.93 18.65
N THR A 4 -11.32 -43.07 18.47
CA THR A 4 -10.79 -42.44 17.27
C THR A 4 -10.30 -43.43 16.22
N SER A 5 -10.62 -43.18 14.95
CA SER A 5 -9.69 -43.32 13.81
C SER A 5 -10.37 -42.87 12.50
N SER A 6 -9.92 -41.75 11.95
CA SER A 6 -10.04 -41.47 10.52
C SER A 6 -8.63 -41.24 9.97
N PRO A 7 -8.20 -42.00 8.95
CA PRO A 7 -6.87 -41.91 8.42
C PRO A 7 -6.75 -40.79 7.38
N GLU A 8 -5.56 -40.22 7.42
CA GLU A 8 -4.88 -39.38 6.46
C GLU A 8 -4.90 -40.00 5.05
N ALA A 9 -5.28 -39.20 4.05
CA ALA A 9 -5.20 -39.56 2.64
C ALA A 9 -4.70 -38.38 1.79
N SER A 10 -3.43 -38.52 1.40
CA SER A 10 -2.96 -38.41 0.01
C SER A 10 -2.90 -37.02 -0.65
N ALA A 11 -1.70 -36.43 -0.53
CA ALA A 11 -0.79 -36.12 -1.63
C ALA A 11 -1.36 -35.66 -3.00
N ALA A 12 -1.09 -34.40 -3.33
CA ALA A 12 -0.78 -33.97 -4.70
C ALA A 12 0.12 -32.73 -4.69
N PRO A 13 1.39 -32.81 -5.13
CA PRO A 13 2.16 -31.63 -5.51
C PRO A 13 1.94 -31.36 -7.00
N GLU A 14 1.21 -30.30 -7.34
CA GLU A 14 1.08 -29.85 -8.73
C GLU A 14 2.42 -29.30 -9.22
N GLN A 15 3.10 -30.11 -10.03
CA GLN A 15 4.25 -29.74 -10.83
C GLN A 15 3.77 -29.03 -12.09
N ASN A 16 3.87 -27.70 -12.15
CA ASN A 16 3.63 -26.97 -13.39
C ASN A 16 4.93 -26.87 -14.20
N SER A 17 5.19 -27.92 -14.97
CA SER A 17 6.28 -28.01 -15.95
C SER A 17 5.70 -27.69 -17.33
N ASN A 18 5.85 -26.45 -17.82
CA ASN A 18 5.49 -26.14 -19.20
C ASN A 18 6.52 -25.24 -19.90
N ASN A 19 7.42 -25.97 -20.57
CA ASN A 19 7.80 -25.85 -21.97
C ASN A 19 8.90 -24.86 -22.38
N GLU A 20 10.02 -25.48 -22.78
CA GLU A 20 11.12 -24.93 -23.55
C GLU A 20 10.66 -24.45 -24.94
N LEU A 21 11.16 -23.28 -25.36
CA LEU A 21 11.32 -22.94 -26.77
C LEU A 21 12.61 -22.12 -26.95
N THR A 22 13.68 -22.77 -27.42
CA THR A 22 14.71 -22.10 -28.24
C THR A 22 15.09 -23.07 -29.36
N PRO A 23 15.44 -22.60 -30.58
CA PRO A 23 16.83 -22.19 -30.79
C PRO A 23 17.05 -21.10 -31.88
N ALA A 24 17.99 -20.17 -31.65
CA ALA A 24 19.10 -19.88 -32.60
C ALA A 24 19.94 -18.63 -32.20
N LYS A 25 21.20 -18.92 -31.87
CA LYS A 25 22.46 -18.13 -31.85
C LYS A 25 22.46 -16.73 -32.50
N GLN A 26 23.07 -15.76 -31.80
CA GLN A 26 24.26 -15.00 -32.25
C GLN A 26 24.83 -14.09 -31.14
N GLY A 27 26.16 -14.03 -31.02
CA GLY A 27 26.87 -12.90 -30.39
C GLY A 27 27.39 -13.09 -28.95
N ARG A 28 28.58 -13.69 -28.80
CA ARG A 28 29.32 -13.75 -27.53
C ARG A 28 29.96 -12.39 -27.22
N LYS A 29 29.42 -11.64 -26.25
CA LYS A 29 30.20 -10.69 -25.44
C LYS A 29 30.05 -11.08 -23.97
N LYS A 30 31.12 -11.63 -23.39
CA LYS A 30 31.25 -11.86 -21.95
C LYS A 30 31.38 -10.51 -21.24
N THR A 31 30.25 -9.91 -20.86
CA THR A 31 30.21 -8.80 -19.89
C THR A 31 29.80 -9.38 -18.54
N LYS A 32 30.79 -9.53 -17.66
CA LYS A 32 30.72 -9.72 -16.19
C LYS A 32 29.33 -10.09 -15.61
N SER A 33 29.16 -11.40 -15.39
CA SER A 33 28.25 -12.03 -14.40
C SER A 33 26.83 -11.45 -14.26
N SER A 34 26.03 -11.61 -15.31
CA SER A 34 24.57 -11.50 -15.27
C SER A 34 23.92 -12.79 -14.74
N VAL A 35 24.35 -13.28 -13.58
CA VAL A 35 23.65 -14.38 -12.89
C VAL A 35 23.83 -14.13 -11.40
N LEU A 36 22.95 -13.30 -10.81
CA LEU A 36 22.68 -13.43 -9.38
C LEU A 36 22.35 -14.90 -9.16
N SER A 37 23.08 -15.59 -8.28
CA SER A 37 22.75 -16.98 -7.95
C SER A 37 21.30 -17.05 -7.49
N ASP A 38 20.65 -18.19 -7.63
CA ASP A 38 19.24 -18.31 -7.20
C ASP A 38 19.07 -17.98 -5.70
N GLU A 39 20.11 -18.24 -4.91
CA GLU A 39 20.23 -17.81 -3.52
C GLU A 39 20.32 -16.28 -3.37
N GLN A 40 21.15 -15.60 -4.18
CA GLN A 40 21.26 -14.13 -4.19
C GLN A 40 19.96 -13.46 -4.66
N LYS A 41 19.27 -14.02 -5.67
CA LYS A 41 17.96 -13.54 -6.11
C LYS A 41 16.93 -13.67 -4.99
N LYS A 42 16.91 -14.81 -4.30
CA LYS A 42 16.01 -15.05 -3.18
C LYS A 42 16.27 -14.08 -2.03
N ALA A 43 17.54 -13.85 -1.68
CA ALA A 43 17.92 -12.89 -0.65
C ALA A 43 17.51 -11.46 -1.02
N HIS A 44 17.78 -11.03 -2.26
CA HIS A 44 17.38 -9.69 -2.73
C HIS A 44 15.86 -9.51 -2.78
N HIS A 45 15.12 -10.53 -3.20
CA HIS A 45 13.66 -10.50 -3.20
C HIS A 45 13.09 -10.34 -1.78
N ILE A 46 13.59 -11.12 -0.82
CA ILE A 46 13.18 -11.01 0.59
C ILE A 46 13.50 -9.62 1.13
N ALA A 47 14.70 -9.10 0.88
CA ALA A 47 15.11 -7.77 1.33
C ALA A 47 14.25 -6.66 0.70
N SER A 48 13.97 -6.74 -0.60
CA SER A 48 13.12 -5.79 -1.31
C SER A 48 11.69 -5.78 -0.77
N GLU A 49 11.12 -6.97 -0.50
CA GLU A 49 9.76 -7.07 0.04
C GLU A 49 9.70 -6.63 1.51
N GLN A 50 10.73 -6.91 2.31
CA GLN A 50 10.83 -6.40 3.68
C GLN A 50 10.84 -4.87 3.68
N LYS A 51 11.70 -4.25 2.87
CA LYS A 51 11.75 -2.78 2.72
C LYS A 51 10.40 -2.22 2.26
N ARG A 52 9.74 -2.88 1.30
CA ARG A 52 8.41 -2.47 0.85
C ARG A 52 7.39 -2.49 2.00
N ARG A 53 7.39 -3.54 2.81
CA ARG A 53 6.48 -3.67 3.97
C ARG A 53 6.78 -2.66 5.08
N GLU A 54 8.05 -2.39 5.34
CA GLU A 54 8.47 -1.36 6.31
C GLU A 54 8.01 0.03 5.86
N ASN A 55 8.18 0.36 4.58
CA ASN A 55 7.68 1.61 4.01
C ASN A 55 6.16 1.73 4.16
N ILE A 56 5.40 0.68 3.78
CA ILE A 56 3.93 0.69 3.92
C ILE A 56 3.54 0.93 5.38
N ARG A 57 4.17 0.23 6.33
CA ARG A 57 3.88 0.41 7.76
C ARG A 57 4.18 1.83 8.23
N SER A 58 5.30 2.42 7.81
CA SER A 58 5.63 3.80 8.15
C SER A 58 4.62 4.81 7.61
N GLU A 59 4.06 4.60 6.41
CA GLU A 59 3.00 5.47 5.90
C GLU A 59 1.69 5.31 6.69
N PHE A 60 1.35 4.10 7.12
CA PHE A 60 0.21 3.88 8.04
C PHE A 60 0.40 4.59 9.38
N ASP A 61 1.62 4.57 9.95
CA ASP A 61 1.92 5.28 11.20
C ASP A 61 1.73 6.80 11.04
N LYS A 62 2.07 7.37 9.87
CA LYS A 62 1.79 8.79 9.57
C LYS A 62 0.30 9.07 9.50
N ILE A 63 -0.47 8.22 8.82
CA ILE A 63 -1.93 8.37 8.75
C ILE A 63 -2.54 8.35 10.15
N VAL A 64 -2.11 7.42 11.01
CA VAL A 64 -2.53 7.36 12.42
C VAL A 64 -2.23 8.67 13.15
N SER A 65 -1.05 9.27 12.95
CA SER A 65 -0.68 10.53 13.61
C SER A 65 -1.53 11.73 13.19
N LEU A 66 -2.10 11.71 11.98
CA LEU A 66 -2.89 12.81 11.42
C LEU A 66 -4.38 12.70 11.75
N THR A 67 -4.88 11.50 12.03
CA THR A 67 -6.30 11.24 12.25
C THR A 67 -6.59 11.20 13.76
N PRO A 68 -7.19 12.25 14.34
CA PRO A 68 -7.39 12.37 15.80
C PRO A 68 -8.36 11.33 16.38
N ASN A 69 -9.19 10.71 15.53
CA ASN A 69 -10.20 9.73 15.92
C ASN A 69 -9.67 8.28 15.97
N LEU A 70 -8.36 8.06 15.78
CA LEU A 70 -7.71 6.75 15.89
C LEU A 70 -7.08 6.57 17.28
N ASN A 71 -7.66 5.69 18.09
CA ASN A 71 -7.12 5.36 19.41
C ASN A 71 -5.97 4.34 19.28
N GLU A 72 -5.11 4.23 20.30
CA GLU A 72 -3.97 3.28 20.34
C GLU A 72 -4.36 1.80 20.17
N LEU A 73 -5.63 1.45 20.40
CA LEU A 73 -6.17 0.10 20.21
C LEU A 73 -6.61 -0.15 18.76
N GLU A 74 -7.00 0.89 18.03
CA GLU A 74 -7.56 0.80 16.67
C GLU A 74 -6.51 1.09 15.59
N ASN A 75 -5.40 1.73 15.96
CA ASN A 75 -4.26 2.02 15.09
C ASN A 75 -3.48 0.78 14.61
N ARG A 76 -3.89 -0.43 15.01
CA ARG A 76 -3.24 -1.70 14.59
C ARG A 76 -3.95 -2.36 13.41
N SER A 77 -5.20 -1.98 13.11
CA SER A 77 -6.00 -2.56 12.03
C SER A 77 -5.93 -1.69 10.79
N GLU A 78 -5.30 -2.17 9.72
CA GLU A 78 -5.18 -1.46 8.43
C GLU A 78 -6.56 -1.00 7.92
N LEU A 79 -7.58 -1.85 8.03
CA LEU A 79 -8.95 -1.51 7.63
C LEU A 79 -9.50 -0.34 8.44
N ASN A 80 -9.37 -0.37 9.77
CA ASN A 80 -9.91 0.70 10.62
C ASN A 80 -9.17 2.02 10.38
N ILE A 81 -7.85 1.97 10.16
CA ILE A 81 -7.06 3.17 9.83
C ILE A 81 -7.59 3.79 8.54
N LEU A 82 -7.79 3.01 7.49
CA LEU A 82 -8.31 3.51 6.21
C LEU A 82 -9.73 4.06 6.34
N THR A 83 -10.64 3.33 6.98
CA THR A 83 -12.03 3.76 7.16
C THR A 83 -12.11 5.06 7.95
N LYS A 84 -11.48 5.14 9.13
CA LYS A 84 -11.55 6.35 9.96
C LYS A 84 -10.86 7.55 9.31
N SER A 85 -9.80 7.31 8.54
CA SER A 85 -9.13 8.39 7.83
C SER A 85 -9.97 8.93 6.68
N ALA A 86 -10.70 8.06 5.96
CA ALA A 86 -11.67 8.50 4.96
C ALA A 86 -12.79 9.33 5.59
N ASP A 87 -13.36 8.84 6.70
CA ASP A 87 -14.39 9.57 7.46
C ASP A 87 -13.89 10.94 7.92
N TYR A 88 -12.64 11.01 8.39
CA TYR A 88 -12.03 12.26 8.82
C TYR A 88 -11.81 13.25 7.67
N ILE A 89 -11.40 12.77 6.49
CA ILE A 89 -11.31 13.62 5.28
C ILE A 89 -12.68 14.21 4.94
N ASP A 90 -13.75 13.43 5.04
CA ASP A 90 -15.10 13.93 4.76
C ASP A 90 -15.58 14.94 5.81
N GLN A 91 -15.26 14.72 7.09
CA GLN A 91 -15.50 15.71 8.14
C GLN A 91 -14.77 17.04 7.89
N LEU A 92 -13.48 16.99 7.53
CA LEU A 92 -12.69 18.18 7.22
C LEU A 92 -13.25 18.96 6.03
N ARG A 93 -13.78 18.28 5.01
CA ARG A 93 -14.44 18.91 3.87
C ARG A 93 -15.70 19.65 4.29
N GLU A 94 -16.53 19.01 5.11
CA GLU A 94 -17.76 19.62 5.63
C GLU A 94 -17.46 20.83 6.51
N GLU A 95 -16.47 20.71 7.40
CA GLU A 95 -16.03 21.80 8.27
C GLU A 95 -15.44 22.97 7.48
N ASN A 96 -14.61 22.69 6.46
CA ASN A 96 -14.09 23.71 5.56
C ASN A 96 -15.23 24.49 4.89
N ALA A 97 -16.23 23.80 4.34
CA ALA A 97 -17.38 24.43 3.72
C ALA A 97 -18.17 25.31 4.70
N LYS A 98 -18.39 24.83 5.93
CA LYS A 98 -19.06 25.61 7.00
C LYS A 98 -18.27 26.87 7.37
N LEU A 99 -16.95 26.75 7.53
CA LEU A 99 -16.08 27.88 7.86
C LEU A 99 -16.02 28.92 6.74
N VAL A 100 -15.96 28.45 5.48
CA VAL A 100 -15.99 29.32 4.30
C VAL A 100 -17.29 30.12 4.25
N GLU A 101 -18.43 29.45 4.45
CA GLU A 101 -19.73 30.13 4.45
C GLU A 101 -19.84 31.14 5.59
N LEU A 102 -19.42 30.75 6.79
CA LEU A 102 -19.43 31.62 7.97
C LEU A 102 -18.55 32.86 7.79
N GLY A 103 -17.37 32.71 7.17
CA GLY A 103 -16.50 33.83 6.86
C GLY A 103 -17.11 34.78 5.83
N ARG A 104 -17.75 34.25 4.78
CA ARG A 104 -18.48 35.05 3.79
C ARG A 104 -19.63 35.84 4.41
N MET A 105 -20.43 35.20 5.27
CA MET A 105 -21.51 35.87 6.00
C MET A 105 -21.01 37.01 6.88
N ARG A 106 -19.78 36.91 7.40
CA ARG A 106 -19.12 37.95 8.20
C ARG A 106 -18.39 39.01 7.35
N GLY A 107 -18.49 38.93 6.02
CA GLY A 107 -17.83 39.87 5.10
C GLY A 107 -16.31 39.68 4.99
N LEU A 108 -15.78 38.52 5.41
CA LEU A 108 -14.37 38.20 5.25
C LEU A 108 -14.09 37.80 3.81
N ASN A 109 -13.00 38.33 3.25
CA ASN A 109 -12.45 37.82 2.00
C ASN A 109 -11.68 36.52 2.30
N ILE A 110 -12.10 35.41 1.71
CA ILE A 110 -11.49 34.10 1.92
C ILE A 110 -10.64 33.74 0.70
N PRO A 111 -9.31 33.69 0.87
CA PRO A 111 -8.40 33.26 -0.18
C PRO A 111 -8.72 31.87 -0.73
N LEU A 112 -8.46 31.66 -2.02
CA LEU A 112 -8.78 30.42 -2.73
C LEU A 112 -8.04 29.21 -2.16
N GLU A 113 -6.86 29.40 -1.58
CA GLU A 113 -6.08 28.32 -0.95
C GLU A 113 -6.77 27.68 0.27
N TYR A 114 -7.72 28.39 0.89
CA TYR A 114 -8.50 27.86 2.01
C TYR A 114 -9.80 27.20 1.56
N ILE A 115 -10.12 27.24 0.26
CA ILE A 115 -11.30 26.58 -0.29
C ILE A 115 -10.86 25.21 -0.79
N TYR A 116 -11.37 24.15 -0.17
CA TYR A 116 -11.09 22.80 -0.64
C TYR A 116 -11.65 22.58 -2.06
N SER A 117 -10.76 22.35 -3.04
CA SER A 117 -11.12 22.12 -4.44
C SER A 117 -10.98 20.66 -4.90
N GLY A 118 -10.68 19.74 -3.99
CA GLY A 118 -10.36 18.36 -4.33
C GLY A 118 -8.91 18.12 -4.76
N PRO A 119 -8.51 16.85 -4.91
CA PRO A 119 -7.20 16.49 -5.44
C PRO A 119 -7.04 17.01 -6.86
N LYS A 120 -5.82 17.45 -7.20
CA LYS A 120 -5.49 17.90 -8.56
C LYS A 120 -5.21 16.66 -9.39
N ASN A 121 -5.98 16.44 -10.46
CA ASN A 121 -5.78 15.31 -11.37
C ASN A 121 -4.58 15.52 -12.33
N ASP A 122 -3.64 16.40 -11.99
CA ASP A 122 -2.49 16.78 -12.82
C ASP A 122 -1.28 15.84 -12.65
N GLY A 123 -1.43 14.78 -11.86
CA GLY A 123 -0.39 13.77 -11.62
C GLY A 123 0.70 14.23 -10.66
N SER A 124 0.57 15.41 -10.03
CA SER A 124 1.55 15.90 -9.05
C SER A 124 1.68 14.97 -7.83
N ASP A 125 0.64 14.20 -7.55
CA ASP A 125 0.54 13.33 -6.37
C ASP A 125 1.25 11.97 -6.57
N ILE A 126 1.61 11.61 -7.80
CA ILE A 126 2.20 10.30 -8.16
C ILE A 126 3.73 10.38 -8.22
N ALA A 127 4.30 11.59 -8.32
CA ALA A 127 5.73 11.80 -8.51
C ALA A 127 6.38 12.43 -7.28
N LYS A 128 6.87 11.60 -6.34
CA LYS A 128 7.96 11.95 -5.41
C LYS A 128 8.87 10.74 -5.18
#